data_AF-A0AAV4FV41-F1
#
_entry.id   AF-A0AAV4FV41-F1
#
_cell.length_a   1.000
_cell.length_b   1.000
_cell.length_c   1.000
_cell.angle_alpha   90.00
_cell.angle_beta   90.00
_cell.angle_gamma   90.00
#
_symmetry.space_group_name_H-M   'P 1'
#
loop_
_entity.id
_entity.type
_entity.pdbx_description
1 polymer ?
#
loop_
_entity_poly.entity_id
_entity_poly.type
_entity_poly.pdbx_seq_one_letter_code
_entity_poly.pdbx_strand_id
1 'polypeptide(L)'
;MRRRTVKPRPPAPWLTPQVKAAKQERRKAERQWKKSGLTVHRDIYRLKYQFVCNLIKDLKRKFVNDKIVESRSSKEIFNICNDLLGKNKPKSLPNNFPPDKIPDVLNNFFVEKVDKIRQELDAKKSEPYYHEFKGDVLNCFEPVTEQVVRNIILDSSKTSCDLDPIPSNLFSECLDLLLPYITNCINDSLESGSVPCCFNGKHTSLSQDQFVTGPVCHRPSLSQDQFVTGPVFHRPSLSQDQFVTGPVRHKPSLSYCQAQPALTGSMCPA
;
A
#
# COMPACT_ATOMS: atom_id res chain seq x y z
N MET A 1 -32.51 44.54 -20.27
CA MET A 1 -31.19 43.98 -19.91
C MET A 1 -31.35 42.47 -19.68
N ARG A 2 -30.87 41.59 -20.58
CA ARG A 2 -31.03 40.12 -20.38
C ARG A 2 -30.01 39.62 -19.35
N ARG A 3 -30.47 39.18 -18.17
CA ARG A 3 -29.63 38.48 -17.19
C ARG A 3 -29.20 37.13 -17.77
N ARG A 4 -27.90 36.93 -17.95
CA ARG A 4 -27.32 35.62 -18.28
C ARG A 4 -26.95 34.92 -16.98
N THR A 5 -27.62 33.82 -16.69
CA THR A 5 -27.26 32.93 -15.58
C THR A 5 -26.06 32.07 -16.02
N VAL A 6 -24.91 32.24 -15.36
CA VAL A 6 -23.73 31.42 -15.62
C VAL A 6 -23.85 30.13 -14.83
N LYS A 7 -23.91 28.98 -15.53
CA LYS A 7 -23.85 27.68 -14.87
C LYS A 7 -22.47 27.51 -14.22
N PRO A 8 -22.38 27.11 -12.94
CA PRO A 8 -21.10 26.81 -12.31
C PRO A 8 -20.45 25.65 -13.07
N ARG A 9 -19.16 25.83 -13.41
CA ARG A 9 -18.38 24.80 -14.10
C ARG A 9 -17.34 24.26 -13.11
N PRO A 10 -17.10 22.94 -13.08
CA PRO A 10 -16.03 22.37 -12.29
C PRO A 10 -14.69 23.04 -12.61
N PRO A 11 -13.78 23.18 -11.63
CA PRO A 11 -12.45 23.70 -11.87
C PRO A 11 -11.76 22.85 -12.94
N ALA A 12 -11.11 23.51 -13.89
CA ALA A 12 -10.42 22.85 -14.99
C ALA A 12 -8.96 23.33 -15.02
N PRO A 13 -8.08 22.74 -14.18
CA PRO A 13 -6.70 23.18 -14.00
C PRO A 13 -5.89 23.19 -15.31
N TRP A 14 -6.22 22.30 -16.25
CA TRP A 14 -5.58 22.21 -17.57
C TRP A 14 -5.93 23.36 -18.53
N LEU A 15 -6.83 24.29 -18.18
CA LEU A 15 -7.17 25.48 -18.98
C LEU A 15 -6.23 26.67 -18.71
N THR A 16 -4.94 26.44 -18.93
CA THR A 16 -3.88 27.44 -18.71
C THR A 16 -3.98 28.65 -19.66
N PRO A 17 -3.31 29.78 -19.35
CA PRO A 17 -3.23 30.93 -20.26
C PRO A 17 -2.73 30.55 -21.66
N GLN A 18 -1.79 29.61 -21.74
CA GLN A 18 -1.28 29.07 -23.02
C GLN A 18 -2.40 28.43 -23.86
N VAL A 19 -3.27 27.61 -23.25
CA VAL A 19 -4.43 27.02 -23.94
C VAL A 19 -5.41 28.09 -24.39
N LYS A 20 -5.62 29.14 -23.59
CA LYS A 20 -6.50 30.27 -23.96
C LYS A 20 -5.95 31.00 -25.19
N ALA A 21 -4.66 31.31 -25.21
CA ALA A 21 -3.98 31.94 -26.35
C ALA A 21 -4.06 31.05 -27.61
N ALA A 22 -3.75 29.76 -27.49
CA ALA A 22 -3.84 28.81 -28.60
C ALA A 22 -5.27 28.70 -29.17
N LYS A 23 -6.30 28.71 -28.31
CA LYS A 23 -7.70 28.75 -28.74
C LYS A 23 -8.06 30.06 -29.46
N GLN A 24 -7.51 31.18 -29.03
CA GLN A 24 -7.71 32.47 -29.68
C GLN A 24 -7.11 32.47 -31.08
N GLU A 25 -5.88 31.98 -31.25
CA GLU A 25 -5.24 31.83 -32.56
C GLU A 25 -6.00 30.88 -33.48
N ARG A 26 -6.48 29.75 -32.96
CA ARG A 26 -7.36 28.84 -33.70
C ARG A 26 -8.62 29.56 -34.20
N ARG A 27 -9.26 30.39 -33.37
CA ARG A 27 -10.45 31.17 -33.76
C ARG A 27 -10.12 32.24 -34.81
N LYS A 28 -8.94 32.87 -34.75
CA LYS A 28 -8.48 33.82 -35.78
C LYS A 28 -8.32 33.11 -37.12
N ALA A 29 -7.62 31.97 -37.14
CA ALA A 29 -7.45 31.15 -38.34
C ALA A 29 -8.79 30.66 -38.91
N GLU A 30 -9.73 30.24 -38.04
CA GLU A 30 -11.08 29.83 -38.45
C GLU A 30 -11.84 30.96 -39.15
N ARG A 31 -11.81 32.19 -38.58
CA ARG A 31 -12.46 33.36 -39.19
C ARG A 31 -11.82 33.73 -40.52
N GLN A 32 -10.50 33.66 -40.62
CA GLN A 32 -9.78 33.94 -41.85
C GLN A 32 -10.20 32.96 -42.94
N TRP A 33 -10.18 31.65 -42.66
CA TRP A 33 -10.64 30.63 -43.60
C TRP A 33 -12.08 30.86 -44.05
N LYS A 34 -13.00 31.14 -43.11
CA LYS A 34 -14.41 31.46 -43.44
C LYS A 34 -14.57 32.69 -44.33
N LYS A 35 -13.68 33.67 -44.22
CA LYS A 35 -13.69 34.89 -45.06
C LYS A 35 -13.10 34.65 -46.44
N SER A 36 -11.99 33.92 -46.53
CA SER A 36 -11.22 33.76 -47.76
C SER A 36 -11.65 32.58 -48.64
N GLY A 37 -12.20 31.52 -48.05
CA GLY A 37 -12.51 30.27 -48.75
C GLY A 37 -11.31 29.42 -49.21
N LEU A 38 -10.08 29.95 -49.19
CA LEU A 38 -8.89 29.25 -49.68
C LEU A 38 -8.52 27.99 -48.87
N THR A 39 -7.98 27.00 -49.57
CA THR A 39 -7.47 25.73 -49.02
C THR A 39 -6.33 25.94 -48.03
N VAL A 40 -5.38 26.84 -48.33
CA VAL A 40 -4.25 27.16 -47.45
C VAL A 40 -4.72 27.63 -46.06
N HIS A 41 -5.76 28.47 -46.00
CA HIS A 41 -6.32 28.93 -44.73
C HIS A 41 -7.04 27.81 -43.96
N ARG A 42 -7.65 26.86 -44.67
CA ARG A 42 -8.23 25.65 -44.07
C ARG A 42 -7.15 24.79 -43.40
N ASP A 43 -6.02 24.62 -44.07
CA ASP A 43 -4.91 23.83 -43.54
C ASP A 43 -4.27 24.48 -42.31
N ILE A 44 -4.09 25.80 -42.33
CA ILE A 44 -3.65 26.58 -41.15
C ILE A 44 -4.63 26.38 -39.98
N TYR A 45 -5.94 26.49 -40.23
CA TYR A 45 -6.95 26.22 -39.20
C TYR A 45 -6.85 24.80 -38.65
N ARG A 46 -6.69 23.79 -39.52
CA ARG A 46 -6.55 22.38 -39.13
C ARG A 46 -5.32 22.15 -38.25
N LEU A 47 -4.18 22.74 -38.60
CA LEU A 47 -2.96 22.68 -37.80
C LEU A 47 -3.16 23.31 -36.41
N LYS A 48 -3.76 24.51 -36.35
CA LYS A 48 -4.07 25.17 -35.07
C LYS A 48 -5.10 24.38 -34.24
N TYR A 49 -6.06 23.73 -34.89
CA TYR A 49 -7.03 22.87 -34.22
C TYR A 49 -6.35 21.65 -33.59
N GLN A 50 -5.51 20.93 -34.35
CA GLN A 50 -4.73 19.79 -33.87
C GLN A 50 -3.83 20.19 -32.71
N PHE A 51 -3.11 21.32 -32.84
CA PHE A 51 -2.27 21.85 -31.79
C PHE A 51 -3.03 22.08 -30.48
N VAL A 52 -4.20 22.73 -30.53
CA VAL A 52 -5.03 22.96 -29.33
C VAL A 52 -5.49 21.63 -28.71
N CYS A 53 -5.90 20.66 -29.54
CA CYS A 53 -6.34 19.35 -29.06
C CYS A 53 -5.21 18.59 -28.36
N ASN A 54 -4.02 18.57 -28.95
CA ASN A 54 -2.84 17.90 -28.38
C ASN A 54 -2.41 18.60 -27.09
N LEU A 55 -2.31 19.93 -27.09
CA LEU A 55 -1.95 20.70 -25.89
C LEU A 55 -2.89 20.41 -24.70
N ILE A 56 -4.20 20.32 -24.94
CA ILE A 56 -5.16 19.98 -23.88
C ILE A 56 -4.99 18.54 -23.40
N LYS A 57 -4.76 17.58 -24.31
CA LYS A 57 -4.49 16.18 -23.94
C LYS A 57 -3.23 16.07 -23.08
N ASP A 58 -2.16 16.76 -23.48
CA ASP A 58 -0.87 16.73 -22.80
C ASP A 58 -0.97 17.34 -21.40
N LEU A 59 -1.64 18.49 -21.27
CA LEU A 59 -1.85 19.12 -19.95
C LEU A 59 -2.75 18.29 -19.03
N LYS A 60 -3.78 17.62 -19.57
CA LYS A 60 -4.60 16.69 -18.78
C LYS A 60 -3.78 15.48 -18.30
N ARG A 61 -2.98 14.89 -19.19
CA ARG A 61 -2.09 13.77 -18.86
C ARG A 61 -1.10 14.18 -17.78
N LYS A 62 -0.45 15.33 -17.96
CA LYS A 62 0.49 15.89 -16.99
C LYS A 62 -0.18 16.11 -15.62
N PHE A 63 -1.33 16.79 -15.59
CA PHE A 63 -2.06 17.03 -14.34
C PHE A 63 -2.39 15.75 -13.56
N VAL A 64 -2.87 14.71 -14.25
CA VAL A 64 -3.18 13.43 -13.60
C VAL A 64 -1.90 12.73 -13.13
N ASN A 65 -0.84 12.75 -13.95
CA ASN A 65 0.43 12.14 -13.61
C ASN A 65 1.08 12.81 -12.39
N ASP A 66 1.14 14.14 -12.38
CA ASP A 66 1.66 14.93 -11.26
C ASP A 66 0.89 14.57 -9.97
N LYS A 67 -0.44 14.45 -10.03
CA LYS A 67 -1.28 14.02 -8.89
C LYS A 67 -0.95 12.60 -8.40
N ILE A 68 -0.62 11.67 -9.30
CA ILE A 68 -0.22 10.30 -8.95
C ILE A 68 1.17 10.29 -8.30
N VAL A 69 2.13 11.04 -8.86
CA VAL A 69 3.50 11.15 -8.33
C VAL A 69 3.53 11.83 -6.96
N GLU A 70 2.67 12.82 -6.73
CA GLU A 70 2.53 13.53 -5.45
C GLU A 70 1.78 12.70 -4.38
N SER A 71 1.11 11.61 -4.77
CA SER A 71 0.33 10.78 -3.85
C SER A 71 1.23 10.02 -2.88
N ARG A 72 0.90 10.03 -1.59
CA ARG A 72 1.70 9.37 -0.53
C ARG A 72 1.20 7.99 -0.16
N SER A 73 0.02 7.60 -0.65
CA SER A 73 -0.63 6.34 -0.30
C SER A 73 -1.26 5.67 -1.51
N SER A 74 -1.29 4.32 -1.49
CA SER A 74 -2.02 3.53 -2.48
C SER A 74 -3.50 3.92 -2.55
N LYS A 75 -4.11 4.25 -1.40
CA LYS A 75 -5.49 4.72 -1.30
C LYS A 75 -5.76 6.00 -2.11
N GLU A 76 -4.85 6.97 -2.09
CA GLU A 76 -4.97 8.19 -2.90
C GLU A 76 -4.92 7.86 -4.40
N ILE A 77 -3.99 6.99 -4.81
CA ILE A 77 -3.89 6.53 -6.20
C ILE A 77 -5.19 5.84 -6.63
N PHE A 78 -5.74 4.94 -5.80
CA PHE A 78 -7.02 4.28 -6.08
C PHE A 78 -8.18 5.28 -6.18
N ASN A 79 -8.22 6.30 -5.34
CA ASN A 79 -9.23 7.36 -5.43
C ASN A 79 -9.13 8.14 -6.75
N ILE A 80 -7.91 8.45 -7.20
CA ILE A 80 -7.66 9.10 -8.50
C ILE A 80 -8.14 8.19 -9.64
N CYS A 81 -7.82 6.90 -9.61
CA CYS A 81 -8.31 5.94 -10.59
C CYS A 81 -9.84 5.86 -10.60
N ASN A 82 -10.46 5.85 -9.42
CA ASN A 82 -11.92 5.83 -9.31
C ASN A 82 -12.57 7.12 -9.83
N ASP A 83 -11.93 8.28 -9.66
CA ASP A 83 -12.38 9.55 -10.25
C ASP A 83 -12.36 9.47 -11.78
N LEU A 84 -11.26 8.98 -12.35
CA LEU A 84 -11.07 8.85 -13.80
C LEU A 84 -12.04 7.87 -14.45
N LEU A 85 -12.36 6.78 -13.74
CA LEU A 85 -13.27 5.74 -14.20
C LEU A 85 -14.74 6.04 -13.87
N GLY A 86 -15.03 7.16 -13.21
CA GLY A 86 -16.40 7.51 -12.78
C GLY A 86 -16.98 6.55 -11.74
N LYS A 87 -16.11 5.84 -10.99
CA LYS A 87 -16.51 4.89 -9.93
C LYS A 87 -16.83 5.56 -8.61
N ASN A 88 -16.47 6.83 -8.45
CA ASN A 88 -16.82 7.61 -7.26
C ASN A 88 -18.31 7.96 -7.27
N LYS A 89 -19.12 7.00 -6.81
CA LYS A 89 -20.50 7.24 -6.43
C LYS A 89 -20.51 8.08 -5.16
N PRO A 90 -21.35 9.13 -5.06
CA PRO A 90 -21.53 9.81 -3.78
C PRO A 90 -21.95 8.75 -2.76
N LYS A 91 -21.21 8.67 -1.65
CA LYS A 91 -21.60 7.87 -0.48
C LYS A 91 -22.84 8.53 0.10
N SER A 92 -23.98 8.21 -0.48
CA SER A 92 -25.27 8.64 0.02
C SER A 92 -25.65 7.68 1.13
N LEU A 93 -25.98 8.25 2.28
CA LEU A 93 -26.74 7.52 3.28
C LEU A 93 -28.11 7.17 2.68
N PRO A 94 -28.79 6.14 3.21
CA PRO A 94 -30.15 5.85 2.80
C PRO A 94 -31.03 7.10 2.99
N ASN A 95 -31.49 7.70 1.89
CA ASN A 95 -32.36 8.88 1.94
C ASN A 95 -33.79 8.55 2.42
N ASN A 96 -34.06 7.28 2.71
CA ASN A 96 -35.38 6.80 3.14
C ASN A 96 -35.66 7.09 4.62
N PHE A 97 -34.65 7.52 5.38
CA PHE A 97 -34.78 7.80 6.81
C PHE A 97 -34.35 9.23 7.15
N PRO A 98 -35.00 9.88 8.14
CA PRO A 98 -34.52 11.12 8.73
C PRO A 98 -33.07 10.93 9.24
N PRO A 99 -32.14 11.88 8.99
CA PRO A 99 -30.73 11.73 9.37
C PRO A 99 -30.50 11.40 10.85
N ASP A 100 -31.35 11.96 11.69
CA ASP A 100 -31.45 11.82 13.14
C ASP A 100 -31.87 10.42 13.60
N LYS A 101 -32.55 9.63 12.76
CA LYS A 101 -32.99 8.26 13.07
C LYS A 101 -32.11 7.17 12.47
N ILE A 102 -31.18 7.51 11.58
CA ILE A 102 -30.28 6.55 10.93
C ILE A 102 -29.44 5.76 11.95
N PRO A 103 -28.86 6.37 13.00
CA PRO A 103 -28.07 5.64 13.99
C PRO A 103 -28.89 4.57 14.71
N ASP A 104 -30.12 4.91 15.11
CA ASP A 104 -31.01 4.00 15.82
C ASP A 104 -31.42 2.82 14.93
N VAL A 105 -31.77 3.09 13.67
CA VAL A 105 -32.12 2.06 12.69
C VAL A 105 -30.96 1.10 12.44
N LEU A 106 -29.74 1.64 12.29
CA LEU A 106 -28.54 0.81 12.11
C LEU A 106 -28.25 -0.02 13.36
N ASN A 107 -28.32 0.57 14.55
CA ASN A 107 -28.09 -0.14 15.80
C ASN A 107 -29.09 -1.29 15.99
N ASN A 108 -30.38 -1.01 15.82
CA ASN A 108 -31.43 -2.02 15.95
C ASN A 108 -31.24 -3.17 14.96
N PHE A 109 -30.85 -2.89 13.71
CA PHE A 109 -30.56 -3.93 12.72
C PHE A 109 -29.46 -4.89 13.20
N PHE A 110 -28.37 -4.38 13.78
CA PHE A 110 -27.28 -5.22 14.26
C PHE A 110 -27.67 -6.00 15.53
N VAL A 111 -28.37 -5.36 16.48
CA VAL A 111 -28.86 -6.01 17.69
C VAL A 111 -29.80 -7.18 17.33
N GLU A 112 -30.82 -6.92 16.50
CA GLU A 112 -31.76 -7.95 16.06
C GLU A 112 -31.06 -9.08 15.29
N LYS A 113 -30.05 -8.77 14.48
CA LYS A 113 -29.28 -9.78 13.75
C LYS A 113 -28.49 -10.68 14.69
N VAL A 114 -27.84 -10.11 15.70
CA VAL A 114 -27.12 -10.90 16.72
C VAL A 114 -28.08 -11.79 17.48
N ASP A 115 -29.24 -11.26 17.89
CA ASP A 115 -30.24 -12.04 18.63
C ASP A 115 -30.78 -13.20 17.80
N LYS A 116 -31.07 -12.98 16.51
CA LYS A 116 -31.48 -14.05 15.58
C LYS A 116 -30.41 -15.14 15.44
N ILE A 117 -29.14 -14.75 15.26
CA ILE A 117 -28.04 -15.72 15.15
C ILE A 117 -27.92 -16.56 16.43
N ARG A 118 -28.01 -15.92 17.61
CA ARG A 118 -27.97 -16.63 18.90
C ARG A 118 -29.15 -17.60 19.04
N GLN A 119 -30.36 -17.16 18.71
CA GLN A 119 -31.55 -18.02 18.74
C GLN A 119 -31.42 -19.21 17.80
N GLU A 120 -30.90 -19.02 16.58
CA GLU A 120 -30.65 -20.12 15.64
C GLU A 120 -29.61 -21.11 16.15
N LEU A 121 -28.54 -20.63 16.78
CA LEU A 121 -27.51 -21.49 17.36
C LEU A 121 -28.03 -22.26 18.57
N ASP A 122 -28.77 -21.59 19.45
CA ASP A 122 -29.38 -22.22 20.63
C ASP A 122 -30.47 -23.22 20.25
N ALA A 123 -31.29 -22.92 19.23
CA ALA A 123 -32.29 -23.86 18.71
C ALA A 123 -31.66 -25.10 18.05
N LYS A 124 -30.43 -24.98 17.57
CA LYS A 124 -29.64 -26.10 17.01
C LYS A 124 -28.82 -26.86 18.06
N LYS A 125 -28.97 -26.55 19.36
CA LYS A 125 -28.41 -27.40 20.43
C LYS A 125 -29.17 -28.73 20.48
N SER A 126 -28.82 -29.65 19.60
CA SER A 126 -28.82 -31.05 19.99
C SER A 126 -27.75 -31.21 21.07
N GLU A 127 -28.05 -31.89 22.18
CA GLU A 127 -26.97 -32.40 23.03
C GLU A 127 -25.98 -33.12 22.11
N PRO A 128 -24.66 -32.84 22.22
CA PRO A 128 -23.70 -33.51 21.37
C PRO A 128 -23.76 -35.01 21.69
N TYR A 129 -24.45 -35.75 20.82
CA TYR A 129 -24.49 -37.20 20.88
C TYR A 129 -23.15 -37.68 20.36
N TYR A 130 -22.19 -37.77 21.26
CA TYR A 130 -20.92 -38.40 20.98
C TYR A 130 -21.19 -39.89 20.83
N HIS A 131 -21.09 -40.40 19.61
CA HIS A 131 -21.01 -41.84 19.42
C HIS A 131 -19.80 -42.35 20.22
N GLU A 132 -20.03 -43.38 21.04
CA GLU A 132 -18.94 -44.08 21.71
C GLU A 132 -17.91 -44.51 20.65
N PHE A 133 -16.65 -44.10 20.84
CA PHE A 133 -15.60 -44.41 19.89
C PHE A 133 -15.34 -45.92 19.88
N LYS A 134 -15.63 -46.57 18.75
CA LYS A 134 -15.43 -48.01 18.55
C LYS A 134 -14.23 -48.33 17.64
N GLY A 135 -13.37 -47.35 17.39
CA GLY A 135 -12.19 -47.52 16.55
C GLY A 135 -10.94 -47.89 17.36
N ASP A 136 -9.84 -48.05 16.64
CA ASP A 136 -8.52 -48.25 17.25
C ASP A 136 -7.98 -46.91 17.75
N VAL A 137 -7.54 -46.88 19.01
CA VAL A 137 -6.94 -45.69 19.61
C VAL A 137 -5.51 -45.56 19.11
N LEU A 138 -5.17 -44.41 18.53
CA LEU A 138 -3.80 -44.07 18.16
C LEU A 138 -3.01 -43.72 19.42
N ASN A 139 -2.25 -44.68 19.94
CA ASN A 139 -1.47 -44.52 21.16
C ASN A 139 -0.09 -43.89 20.91
N CYS A 140 0.41 -43.97 19.68
CA CYS A 140 1.71 -43.44 19.29
C CYS A 140 1.70 -43.04 17.81
N PHE A 141 2.60 -42.14 17.47
CA PHE A 141 2.92 -41.80 16.09
C PHE A 141 4.12 -42.62 15.63
N GLU A 142 4.09 -43.09 14.39
CA GLU A 142 5.28 -43.67 13.77
C GLU A 142 6.31 -42.57 13.51
N PRO A 143 7.60 -42.79 13.87
CA PRO A 143 8.66 -41.85 13.56
C PRO A 143 8.75 -41.57 12.05
N VAL A 144 8.85 -40.31 11.71
CA VAL A 144 9.02 -39.83 10.34
C VAL A 144 10.47 -40.04 9.91
N THR A 145 10.68 -40.44 8.65
CA THR A 145 12.01 -40.60 8.07
C THR A 145 12.49 -39.32 7.40
N GLU A 146 13.80 -39.17 7.30
CA GLU A 146 14.44 -38.02 6.64
C GLU A 146 13.94 -37.81 5.19
N GLN A 147 13.68 -38.89 4.46
CA GLN A 147 13.17 -38.83 3.09
C GLN A 147 11.79 -38.18 3.02
N VAL A 148 10.92 -38.50 3.98
CA VAL A 148 9.58 -37.90 4.08
C VAL A 148 9.69 -36.41 4.40
N VAL A 149 10.53 -36.04 5.38
CA VAL A 149 10.78 -34.64 5.75
C VAL A 149 11.34 -33.85 4.57
N ARG A 150 12.26 -34.44 3.81
CA ARG A 150 12.85 -33.82 2.61
C ARG A 150 11.77 -33.49 1.58
N ASN A 151 10.90 -34.44 1.27
CA ASN A 151 9.85 -34.25 0.27
C ASN A 151 8.88 -33.15 0.71
N ILE A 152 8.46 -33.16 1.98
CA ILE A 152 7.57 -32.12 2.54
C ILE A 152 8.20 -30.72 2.40
N ILE A 153 9.48 -30.59 2.74
CA ILE A 153 10.19 -29.31 2.65
C ILE A 153 10.31 -28.84 1.19
N LEU A 154 10.63 -29.74 0.26
CA LEU A 154 10.77 -29.40 -1.16
C LEU A 154 9.44 -29.03 -1.83
N ASP A 155 8.34 -29.66 -1.41
CA ASP A 155 6.98 -29.36 -1.90
C ASP A 155 6.40 -28.08 -1.28
N SER A 156 6.99 -27.59 -0.19
CA SER A 156 6.55 -26.37 0.47
C SER A 156 6.92 -25.10 -0.30
N SER A 157 6.16 -24.02 -0.08
CA SER A 157 6.46 -22.72 -0.68
C SER A 157 7.72 -22.13 -0.05
N LYS A 158 8.68 -21.75 -0.90
CA LYS A 158 9.95 -21.10 -0.48
C LYS A 158 9.72 -19.63 -0.14
N THR A 159 9.06 -19.39 0.98
CA THR A 159 8.81 -18.07 1.54
C THR A 159 9.72 -17.82 2.73
N SER A 160 10.26 -16.61 2.86
CA SER A 160 11.13 -16.21 3.97
C SER A 160 10.47 -15.10 4.77
N CYS A 161 10.65 -15.12 6.08
CA CYS A 161 10.27 -14.08 7.03
C CYS A 161 11.52 -13.34 7.54
N ASP A 162 11.37 -12.08 7.95
CA ASP A 162 12.45 -11.30 8.59
C ASP A 162 12.89 -11.88 9.95
N LEU A 163 12.07 -12.73 10.56
CA LEU A 163 12.39 -13.44 11.81
C LEU A 163 13.14 -14.76 11.58
N ASP A 164 13.27 -15.20 10.33
CA ASP A 164 13.94 -16.46 10.03
C ASP A 164 15.46 -16.29 10.19
N PRO A 165 16.14 -17.23 10.87
CA PRO A 165 17.60 -17.16 11.02
C PRO A 165 18.34 -17.39 9.70
N ILE A 166 17.68 -18.02 8.71
CA ILE A 166 18.28 -18.40 7.43
C ILE A 166 17.26 -18.17 6.31
N PRO A 167 17.62 -17.46 5.22
CA PRO A 167 16.75 -17.32 4.05
C PRO A 167 16.43 -18.66 3.38
N SER A 168 15.21 -18.82 2.85
CA SER A 168 14.74 -20.10 2.28
C SER A 168 15.61 -20.65 1.14
N ASN A 169 16.27 -19.78 0.37
CA ASN A 169 17.20 -20.18 -0.69
C ASN A 169 18.42 -20.90 -0.11
N LEU A 170 19.02 -20.32 0.93
CA LEU A 170 20.19 -20.89 1.60
C LEU A 170 19.81 -22.13 2.40
N PHE A 171 18.63 -22.14 3.02
CA PHE A 171 18.07 -23.32 3.68
C PHE A 171 17.94 -24.52 2.73
N SER A 172 17.55 -24.29 1.47
CA SER A 172 17.46 -25.35 0.47
C SER A 172 18.84 -25.92 0.10
N GLU A 173 19.88 -25.09 0.09
CA GLU A 173 21.26 -25.51 -0.22
C GLU A 173 21.90 -26.31 0.92
N CYS A 174 21.56 -26.00 2.17
CA CYS A 174 22.06 -26.74 3.34
C CYS A 174 21.10 -27.81 3.86
N LEU A 175 20.01 -28.11 3.14
CA LEU A 175 18.96 -29.02 3.58
C LEU A 175 19.50 -30.39 3.97
N ASP A 176 20.43 -30.94 3.18
CA ASP A 176 21.02 -32.27 3.43
C ASP A 176 21.74 -32.36 4.78
N LEU A 177 22.32 -31.25 5.25
CA LEU A 177 23.02 -31.18 6.54
C LEU A 177 22.06 -30.96 7.71
N LEU A 178 20.93 -30.30 7.47
CA LEU A 178 19.93 -29.97 8.49
C LEU A 178 18.88 -31.08 8.64
N LEU A 179 18.70 -31.92 7.63
CA LEU A 179 17.66 -32.94 7.56
C LEU A 179 17.63 -33.87 8.77
N PRO A 180 18.76 -34.39 9.30
CA PRO A 180 18.73 -35.27 10.47
C PRO A 180 18.23 -34.53 11.72
N TYR A 181 18.64 -33.27 11.89
CA TYR A 181 18.24 -32.46 13.04
C TYR A 181 16.75 -32.09 12.98
N ILE A 182 16.26 -31.68 11.80
CA ILE A 182 14.85 -31.35 11.61
C ILE A 182 13.99 -32.60 11.85
N THR A 183 14.43 -33.76 11.34
CA THR A 183 13.72 -35.03 11.50
C THR A 183 13.65 -35.45 12.97
N ASN A 184 14.74 -35.32 13.71
CA ASN A 184 14.74 -35.59 15.16
C ASN A 184 13.80 -34.65 15.91
N CYS A 185 13.84 -33.34 15.63
CA CYS A 185 12.91 -32.39 16.26
C CYS A 185 11.44 -32.72 16.00
N ILE A 186 11.10 -33.17 14.78
CA ILE A 186 9.73 -33.60 14.44
C ILE A 186 9.36 -34.85 15.22
N ASN A 187 10.23 -35.84 15.27
CA ASN A 187 9.97 -37.10 15.98
C ASN A 187 9.85 -36.89 17.50
N ASP A 188 10.72 -36.06 18.09
CA ASP A 188 10.63 -35.67 19.51
C ASP A 188 9.30 -34.96 19.80
N SER A 189 8.82 -34.12 18.89
CA SER A 189 7.52 -33.44 19.01
C SER A 189 6.35 -34.42 18.91
N LEU A 190 6.42 -35.39 18.00
CA LEU A 190 5.42 -36.44 17.82
C LEU A 190 5.35 -37.40 19.02
N GLU A 191 6.52 -37.75 19.59
CA GLU A 191 6.61 -38.62 20.77
C GLU A 191 6.14 -37.92 22.04
N SER A 192 6.57 -36.66 22.26
CA SER A 192 6.18 -35.88 23.44
C SER A 192 4.77 -35.29 23.36
N GLY A 193 4.18 -35.26 22.16
CA GLY A 193 2.91 -34.58 21.91
C GLY A 193 2.96 -33.06 22.09
N SER A 194 4.16 -32.47 22.09
CA SER A 194 4.39 -31.05 22.36
C SER A 194 5.14 -30.38 21.22
N VAL A 195 4.65 -29.23 20.76
CA VAL A 195 5.32 -28.36 19.79
C VAL A 195 5.82 -27.11 20.52
N PRO A 196 7.05 -26.63 20.28
CA PRO A 196 7.54 -25.42 20.93
C PRO A 196 6.61 -24.22 20.69
N CYS A 197 6.34 -23.47 21.77
CA CYS A 197 5.36 -22.38 21.75
C CYS A 197 5.69 -21.26 20.75
N CYS A 198 6.97 -21.10 20.38
CA CYS A 198 7.44 -20.15 19.37
C CYS A 198 6.95 -20.45 17.94
N PHE A 199 6.51 -21.68 17.64
CA PHE A 199 5.94 -22.04 16.33
C PHE A 199 4.44 -21.79 16.25
N ASN A 200 3.77 -21.67 17.40
CA ASN A 200 2.41 -21.18 17.45
C ASN A 200 2.49 -19.65 17.35
N GLY A 201 2.38 -19.12 16.13
CA GLY A 201 2.45 -17.69 15.79
C GLY A 201 1.38 -16.78 16.44
N LYS A 202 0.89 -17.14 17.63
CA LYS A 202 0.29 -16.20 18.56
C LYS A 202 1.41 -15.72 19.48
N HIS A 203 1.90 -14.51 19.23
CA HIS A 203 2.20 -13.59 20.33
C HIS A 203 0.89 -13.33 21.11
N THR A 204 0.38 -14.35 21.80
CA THR A 204 -0.45 -14.18 22.97
C THR A 204 0.50 -14.37 24.13
N SER A 205 0.87 -13.26 24.76
CA SER A 205 1.33 -13.29 26.14
C SER A 205 0.33 -14.13 26.94
N LEU A 206 0.68 -15.37 27.23
CA LEU A 206 -0.02 -16.18 28.22
C LEU A 206 0.26 -15.55 29.58
N SER A 207 -0.49 -14.49 29.90
CA SER A 207 -0.96 -14.35 31.27
C SER A 207 -1.93 -15.51 31.47
N GLN A 208 -1.72 -16.27 32.53
CA GLN A 208 -2.58 -17.38 32.95
C GLN A 208 -4.04 -16.93 32.91
N ASP A 209 -4.85 -17.55 32.06
CA ASP A 209 -6.31 -17.42 32.12
C ASP A 209 -6.79 -18.11 33.40
N GLN A 210 -6.82 -17.33 34.49
CA GLN A 210 -7.65 -17.62 35.63
C GLN A 210 -9.04 -17.03 35.33
N PHE A 211 -10.00 -17.92 35.13
CA PHE A 211 -11.44 -17.61 35.09
C PHE A 211 -11.83 -16.63 36.21
N VAL A 212 -12.16 -15.38 35.88
CA VAL A 212 -13.05 -14.53 36.67
C VAL A 212 -13.86 -13.64 35.72
N THR A 213 -15.17 -13.86 35.72
CA THR A 213 -16.19 -12.99 35.14
C THR A 213 -16.20 -11.62 35.84
N GLY A 214 -16.02 -10.53 35.08
CA GLY A 214 -16.09 -9.16 35.60
C GLY A 214 -16.19 -8.10 34.48
N PRO A 215 -16.78 -6.92 34.74
CA PRO A 215 -17.39 -6.09 33.72
C PRO A 215 -16.39 -5.32 32.85
N VAL A 216 -16.83 -5.09 31.61
CA VAL A 216 -16.15 -4.36 30.54
C VAL A 216 -15.66 -2.98 31.03
N CYS A 217 -14.33 -2.79 31.01
CA CYS A 217 -13.71 -1.48 31.14
C CYS A 217 -13.17 -1.03 29.77
N HIS A 218 -13.69 0.09 29.26
CA HIS A 218 -13.06 0.81 28.16
C HIS A 218 -11.65 1.26 28.57
N ARG A 219 -10.64 0.92 27.78
CA ARG A 219 -9.29 1.52 27.89
C ARG A 219 -8.85 2.09 26.54
N PRO A 220 -8.66 3.41 26.42
CA PRO A 220 -7.90 4.00 25.33
C PRO A 220 -6.41 3.90 25.70
N SER A 221 -5.65 3.03 25.03
CA SER A 221 -4.19 3.01 25.17
C SER A 221 -3.55 3.90 24.11
N LEU A 222 -3.40 5.18 24.45
CA LEU A 222 -2.21 5.93 24.08
C LEU A 222 -1.05 5.34 24.90
N SER A 223 -0.05 4.77 24.25
CA SER A 223 1.32 4.73 24.79
C SER A 223 2.25 5.25 23.72
N GLN A 224 2.96 6.29 24.12
CA GLN A 224 3.85 7.13 23.38
C GLN A 224 5.24 6.50 23.52
N ASP A 225 5.69 5.76 22.50
CA ASP A 225 7.11 5.39 22.41
C ASP A 225 7.80 6.32 21.42
N GLN A 226 8.56 7.26 21.99
CA GLN A 226 9.58 8.00 21.30
C GLN A 226 10.76 7.06 20.99
N PHE A 227 10.96 6.75 19.71
CA PHE A 227 12.29 6.39 19.21
C PHE A 227 12.61 7.28 18.01
N VAL A 228 13.58 8.16 18.22
CA VAL A 228 14.24 8.94 17.15
C VAL A 228 15.40 8.08 16.64
N THR A 229 15.27 7.57 15.42
CA THR A 229 16.40 7.09 14.61
C THR A 229 16.11 7.26 13.11
N GLY A 230 16.67 8.33 12.53
CA GLY A 230 17.16 8.41 11.15
C GLY A 230 16.16 8.40 9.96
N PRO A 231 16.43 9.16 8.87
CA PRO A 231 15.63 9.08 7.64
C PRO A 231 15.85 7.74 6.91
N VAL A 232 14.79 6.94 6.80
CA VAL A 232 14.77 5.73 5.95
C VAL A 232 14.47 6.13 4.52
N PHE A 233 15.44 5.93 3.63
CA PHE A 233 15.26 6.08 2.19
C PHE A 233 14.43 4.92 1.64
N HIS A 234 13.33 5.23 0.95
CA HIS A 234 12.63 4.27 0.11
C HIS A 234 13.51 3.91 -1.11
N ARG A 235 13.81 2.63 -1.28
CA ARG A 235 14.37 2.07 -2.52
C ARG A 235 13.21 1.51 -3.35
N PRO A 236 12.81 2.13 -4.47
CA PRO A 236 11.94 1.48 -5.43
C PRO A 236 12.76 0.44 -6.18
N SER A 237 12.38 -0.83 -6.08
CA SER A 237 12.77 -1.86 -7.01
C SER A 237 12.15 -1.57 -8.38
N LEU A 238 12.95 -1.09 -9.33
CA LEU A 238 12.60 -1.14 -10.74
C LEU A 238 13.55 -2.10 -11.45
N SER A 239 12.91 -3.03 -12.15
CA SER A 239 13.44 -3.99 -13.10
C SER A 239 14.27 -3.31 -14.19
N GLN A 240 15.24 -4.08 -14.69
CA GLN A 240 16.23 -3.76 -15.73
C GLN A 240 15.63 -3.09 -16.96
N ASP A 241 16.30 -2.04 -17.46
CA ASP A 241 16.62 -1.92 -18.88
C ASP A 241 17.86 -1.04 -19.11
N GLN A 242 18.60 -1.41 -20.16
CA GLN A 242 19.96 -1.05 -20.52
C GLN A 242 20.20 0.45 -20.74
N PHE A 243 21.44 0.93 -20.61
CA PHE A 243 22.21 1.64 -21.67
C PHE A 243 23.57 2.15 -21.14
N VAL A 244 24.57 2.02 -22.01
CA VAL A 244 26.01 2.29 -21.86
C VAL A 244 26.33 3.79 -21.78
N THR A 245 27.38 4.22 -21.04
CA THR A 245 28.45 5.17 -21.50
C THR A 245 29.42 5.68 -20.39
N GLY A 246 30.73 5.43 -20.59
CA GLY A 246 31.86 6.38 -20.44
C GLY A 246 32.38 6.85 -19.06
N PRO A 247 33.72 6.94 -18.83
CA PRO A 247 34.28 7.49 -17.59
C PRO A 247 34.48 9.01 -17.67
N VAL A 248 34.11 9.75 -16.62
CA VAL A 248 34.41 11.19 -16.50
C VAL A 248 35.21 11.48 -15.23
N ARG A 249 36.34 12.16 -15.41
CA ARG A 249 37.30 12.57 -14.37
C ARG A 249 36.74 13.68 -13.47
N HIS A 250 37.10 13.64 -12.19
CA HIS A 250 36.82 14.70 -11.21
C HIS A 250 37.77 15.91 -11.35
N LYS A 251 37.23 17.12 -11.16
CA LYS A 251 37.98 18.31 -10.72
C LYS A 251 37.50 18.68 -9.30
N PRO A 252 38.39 19.00 -8.35
CA PRO A 252 37.98 19.53 -7.04
C PRO A 252 37.97 21.05 -7.07
N SER A 253 36.91 21.67 -6.55
CA SER A 253 36.90 23.09 -6.18
C SER A 253 37.18 23.23 -4.68
N LEU A 254 38.33 23.82 -4.36
CA LEU A 254 38.71 24.35 -3.06
C LEU A 254 37.75 25.47 -2.65
N SER A 255 37.35 25.50 -1.38
CA SER A 255 36.81 26.70 -0.73
C SER A 255 37.74 27.12 0.39
N TYR A 256 38.00 28.42 0.41
CA TYR A 256 38.99 29.16 1.17
C TYR A 256 38.32 29.70 2.43
N CYS A 257 38.84 29.35 3.62
CA CYS A 257 38.45 29.99 4.88
C CYS A 257 39.59 30.90 5.35
N GLN A 258 39.34 32.20 5.32
CA GLN A 258 40.13 33.24 5.98
C GLN A 258 39.84 33.25 7.48
N ALA A 259 40.88 33.24 8.30
CA ALA A 259 40.85 33.68 9.68
C ALA A 259 41.95 34.72 9.89
N GLN A 260 41.56 35.85 10.49
CA GLN A 260 42.37 37.04 10.75
C GLN A 260 43.26 36.91 12.01
N PRO A 261 44.22 37.84 12.24
CA PRO A 261 45.49 37.56 12.89
C PRO A 261 45.53 37.93 14.39
N ALA A 262 46.51 37.39 15.11
CA ALA A 262 46.97 37.91 16.40
C ALA A 262 48.51 38.04 16.40
N LEU A 263 48.96 39.21 16.85
CA LEU A 263 50.35 39.68 16.95
C LEU A 263 51.01 39.19 18.24
N THR A 264 52.30 38.82 18.14
CA THR A 264 53.47 39.06 19.04
C THR A 264 54.61 38.20 18.46
N GLY A 265 55.85 38.61 18.17
CA GLY A 265 56.73 39.61 18.74
C GLY A 265 58.16 39.01 18.84
N SER A 266 59.10 39.58 18.05
CA SER A 266 60.56 39.67 18.24
C SER A 266 61.48 38.44 18.05
N MET A 267 62.40 38.51 17.07
CA MET A 267 63.87 38.72 17.23
C MET A 267 64.69 38.19 16.03
N CYS A 268 65.41 39.10 15.35
CA CYS A 268 66.63 38.87 14.55
C CYS A 268 67.86 38.72 15.49
N PRO A 269 69.13 38.56 15.04
CA PRO A 269 69.73 38.47 13.69
C PRO A 269 70.54 37.15 13.52
N ALA A 270 71.20 36.80 12.41
CA ALA A 270 72.11 37.51 11.51
C ALA A 270 72.14 36.87 10.11
#